data_AF-A0A8F1MBZ8-F1
#
_entry.id   AF-A0A8F1MBZ8-F1
#
_cell.length_a   1.000
_cell.length_b   1.000
_cell.length_c   1.000
_cell.angle_alpha   90.00
_cell.angle_beta   90.00
_cell.angle_gamma   90.00
#
_symmetry.space_group_name_H-M   'P 1'
#
loop_
_entity.id
_entity.type
_entity.pdbx_description
1 polymer ?
#
loop_
_entity_poly.entity_id
_entity_poly.type
_entity_poly.pdbx_seq_one_letter_code
_entity_poly.pdbx_strand_id
1 'polypeptide(L)'
;MAVFTITAFTLNLFTQKDKLSHKQTIALICIGVFLTLTKSVNALLLFPLLFLPKRLFSPNKNERLPFNIQKWAILVVTGIAAIISILIWQKIYGQPLLTTGAAHNPLHSNPLKFITILFNTYISPTIGYTDTVLRGSVGEFSSFKYHLPLFILIPLFSLLFLSLLHYNKKDQELLGEQTGKLAVYNLATIGLFVCAVSYAMYTAWALLPFRFGEGAYYADGVQGRYFTATAVMLVPVGLWLQKYINVRTKNEKVFNLIMFFGLALILSFYIFETVWTYK
;
A
#
# COMPACT_ATOMS: atom_id res chain seq x y z
N MET A 1 -5.09 7.98 8.15
CA MET A 1 -4.88 7.38 9.49
C MET A 1 -5.09 5.87 9.52
N ALA A 2 -6.28 5.33 9.21
CA ALA A 2 -6.58 3.88 9.31
C ALA A 2 -5.60 2.95 8.58
N VAL A 3 -5.05 3.39 7.44
CA VAL A 3 -4.09 2.63 6.65
C VAL A 3 -2.70 2.51 7.33
N PHE A 4 -2.22 3.59 7.95
CA PHE A 4 -0.99 3.52 8.74
C PHE A 4 -1.21 2.65 9.99
N THR A 5 -2.40 2.75 10.59
CA THR A 5 -2.78 1.92 11.75
C THR A 5 -2.78 0.44 11.42
N ILE A 6 -3.40 -0.02 10.33
CA ILE A 6 -3.39 -1.45 9.98
C ILE A 6 -1.98 -1.95 9.67
N THR A 7 -1.16 -1.13 9.01
CA THR A 7 0.19 -1.55 8.62
C THR A 7 1.10 -1.65 9.83
N ALA A 8 1.08 -0.65 10.72
CA ALA A 8 1.78 -0.69 12.00
C ALA A 8 1.29 -1.85 12.88
N PHE A 9 -0.02 -2.06 12.95
CA PHE A 9 -0.61 -3.16 13.71
C PHE A 9 -0.20 -4.53 13.16
N THR A 10 -0.17 -4.68 11.84
CA THR A 10 0.27 -5.91 11.16
C THR A 10 1.75 -6.16 11.45
N LEU A 11 2.62 -5.15 11.26
CA LEU A 11 4.04 -5.28 11.58
C LEU A 11 4.25 -5.69 13.04
N ASN A 12 3.54 -5.05 13.98
CA ASN A 12 3.61 -5.39 15.40
C ASN A 12 3.21 -6.86 15.67
N LEU A 13 2.13 -7.33 15.05
CA LEU A 13 1.72 -8.73 15.16
C LEU A 13 2.77 -9.69 14.59
N PHE A 14 3.41 -9.35 13.46
CA PHE A 14 4.48 -10.17 12.89
C PHE A 14 5.68 -10.29 13.84
N THR A 15 6.03 -9.22 14.55
CA THR A 15 7.17 -9.18 15.47
C THR A 15 6.86 -9.75 16.85
N GLN A 16 5.58 -9.81 17.23
CA GLN A 16 5.14 -10.31 18.53
C GLN A 16 5.47 -11.80 18.71
N LYS A 17 5.94 -12.15 19.92
CA LYS A 17 6.24 -13.52 20.34
C LYS A 17 5.05 -14.20 21.00
N ASP A 18 4.25 -13.43 21.74
CA ASP A 18 3.11 -13.94 22.51
C ASP A 18 1.88 -14.19 21.64
N LYS A 19 0.93 -14.97 22.17
CA LYS A 19 -0.37 -15.22 21.53
C LYS A 19 -1.19 -13.94 21.43
N LEU A 20 -2.08 -13.92 20.44
CA LEU A 20 -2.95 -12.78 20.15
C LEU A 20 -3.96 -12.59 21.30
N SER A 21 -3.96 -11.40 21.90
CA SER A 21 -4.88 -11.06 22.98
C SER A 21 -6.28 -10.77 22.45
N HIS A 22 -7.31 -10.95 23.29
CA HIS A 22 -8.70 -10.63 22.91
C HIS A 22 -8.86 -9.17 22.44
N LYS A 23 -8.16 -8.23 23.08
CA LYS A 23 -8.15 -6.82 22.69
C LYS A 23 -7.59 -6.63 21.28
N GLN A 24 -6.52 -7.34 20.92
CA GLN A 24 -5.94 -7.30 19.58
C GLN A 24 -6.87 -7.92 18.53
N THR A 25 -7.62 -8.98 18.87
CA THR A 25 -8.61 -9.57 17.98
C THR A 25 -9.73 -8.57 17.67
N ILE A 26 -10.26 -7.90 18.69
CA ILE A 26 -11.27 -6.85 18.50
C ILE A 26 -10.71 -5.72 17.64
N ALA A 27 -9.48 -5.27 17.93
CA ALA A 27 -8.83 -4.22 17.16
C ALA A 27 -8.69 -4.58 15.68
N LEU A 28 -8.34 -5.84 15.33
CA LEU A 28 -8.29 -6.31 13.94
C LEU A 28 -9.64 -6.15 13.24
N ILE A 29 -10.71 -6.59 13.90
CA ILE A 29 -12.07 -6.53 13.34
C ILE A 29 -12.48 -5.06 13.15
N CYS A 30 -12.26 -4.21 14.16
CA CYS A 30 -12.55 -2.78 14.08
C CYS A 30 -11.76 -2.09 12.96
N ILE A 31 -10.45 -2.35 12.86
CA ILE A 31 -9.61 -1.76 11.80
C ILE A 31 -10.09 -2.24 10.42
N GLY A 32 -10.47 -3.51 10.27
CA GLY A 32 -11.07 -4.03 9.04
C GLY A 32 -12.31 -3.26 8.60
N VAL A 33 -13.24 -3.03 9.53
CA VAL A 33 -14.44 -2.22 9.29
C VAL A 33 -14.08 -0.78 8.93
N PHE A 34 -13.19 -0.13 9.69
CA PHE A 34 -12.80 1.25 9.41
C PHE A 34 -12.08 1.41 8.06
N LEU A 35 -11.25 0.44 7.67
CA LEU A 35 -10.59 0.45 6.36
C LEU A 35 -11.62 0.46 5.24
N THR A 36 -12.61 -0.43 5.29
CA THR A 36 -13.62 -0.53 4.23
C THR A 36 -14.55 0.69 4.16
N LEU A 37 -14.85 1.32 5.31
CA LEU A 37 -15.63 2.56 5.35
C LEU A 37 -14.90 3.75 4.74
N THR A 38 -13.57 3.77 4.74
CA THR A 38 -12.81 4.89 4.16
C THR A 38 -12.76 4.84 2.64
N LYS A 39 -12.40 3.68 2.07
CA LYS A 39 -12.47 3.36 0.64
C LYS A 39 -12.57 1.85 0.48
N SER A 40 -13.41 1.37 -0.44
CA SER A 40 -13.58 -0.07 -0.71
C SER A 40 -12.27 -0.79 -1.04
N VAL A 41 -11.37 -0.14 -1.81
CA VAL A 41 -10.05 -0.67 -2.18
C VAL A 41 -9.15 -0.92 -0.96
N ASN A 42 -9.34 -0.18 0.14
CA ASN A 42 -8.54 -0.36 1.36
C ASN A 42 -8.78 -1.72 2.03
N ALA A 43 -9.85 -2.45 1.66
CA ALA A 43 -10.04 -3.84 2.07
C ALA A 43 -8.84 -4.73 1.71
N LEU A 44 -8.14 -4.43 0.62
CA LEU A 44 -6.97 -5.18 0.18
C LEU A 44 -5.79 -5.09 1.16
N LEU A 45 -5.76 -4.06 2.02
CA LEU A 45 -4.76 -3.92 3.07
C LEU A 45 -4.93 -4.94 4.19
N LEU A 46 -6.01 -5.73 4.18
CA LEU A 46 -6.22 -6.86 5.08
C LEU A 46 -5.52 -8.14 4.59
N PHE A 47 -5.08 -8.22 3.32
CA PHE A 47 -4.41 -9.41 2.78
C PHE A 47 -3.16 -9.83 3.57
N PRO A 48 -2.31 -8.91 4.07
CA PRO A 48 -1.20 -9.27 4.95
C PRO A 48 -1.62 -10.09 6.18
N LEU A 49 -2.86 -9.96 6.67
CA LEU A 49 -3.37 -10.73 7.80
C LEU A 49 -3.47 -12.23 7.48
N LEU A 50 -3.68 -12.61 6.22
CA LEU A 50 -3.66 -14.01 5.77
C LEU A 50 -2.33 -14.69 6.09
N PHE A 51 -1.26 -13.91 6.18
CA PHE A 51 0.10 -14.40 6.35
C PHE A 51 0.61 -14.30 7.79
N LEU A 52 -0.24 -13.92 8.75
CA LEU A 52 0.14 -13.87 10.16
C LEU A 52 0.76 -15.19 10.65
N PRO A 53 1.86 -15.13 11.42
CA PRO A 53 2.60 -16.32 11.81
C PRO A 53 1.77 -17.21 12.74
N LYS A 54 1.86 -18.54 12.53
CA LYS A 54 1.06 -19.54 13.28
C LYS A 54 1.22 -19.42 14.81
N ARG A 55 2.39 -18.95 15.29
CA ARG A 55 2.70 -18.76 16.71
C ARG A 55 1.75 -17.83 17.45
N LEU A 56 1.10 -16.90 16.75
CA LEU A 56 0.15 -15.95 17.36
C LEU A 56 -1.16 -16.62 17.78
N PHE A 57 -1.44 -17.82 17.28
CA PHE A 57 -2.70 -18.50 17.48
C PHE A 57 -2.52 -19.71 18.39
N SER A 58 -3.56 -20.03 19.16
CA SER A 58 -3.55 -21.26 19.96
C SER A 58 -3.51 -22.48 19.04
N PRO A 59 -2.73 -23.52 19.38
CA PRO A 59 -2.70 -24.75 18.60
C PRO A 59 -4.10 -25.38 18.53
N ASN A 60 -4.37 -26.08 17.43
CA ASN A 60 -5.64 -26.78 17.28
C ASN A 60 -5.72 -27.94 18.28
N LYS A 61 -6.92 -28.24 18.76
CA LYS A 61 -7.17 -29.48 19.52
C LYS A 61 -6.91 -30.74 18.70
N ASN A 62 -7.07 -30.66 17.38
CA ASN A 62 -6.74 -31.73 16.44
C ASN A 62 -5.46 -31.39 15.67
N GLU A 63 -4.38 -32.12 15.96
CA GLU A 63 -3.05 -31.90 15.39
C GLU A 63 -2.95 -32.31 13.91
N ARG A 64 -3.91 -33.11 13.40
CA ARG A 64 -3.92 -33.55 11.98
C ARG A 64 -4.32 -32.45 11.00
N LEU A 65 -4.80 -31.30 11.50
CA LEU A 65 -5.25 -30.20 10.66
C LEU A 65 -4.05 -29.35 10.18
N PRO A 66 -3.86 -29.20 8.85
CA PRO A 66 -2.71 -28.45 8.31
C PRO A 66 -2.81 -26.93 8.53
N PHE A 67 -3.98 -26.44 8.91
CA PHE A 67 -4.31 -25.03 9.11
C PHE A 67 -4.81 -24.75 10.53
N ASN A 68 -4.61 -23.53 11.03
CA ASN A 68 -5.06 -23.12 12.37
C ASN A 68 -6.52 -22.61 12.33
N ILE A 69 -7.43 -23.24 13.08
CA ILE A 69 -8.87 -22.91 13.06
C ILE A 69 -9.11 -21.49 13.58
N GLN A 70 -8.45 -21.10 14.68
CA GLN A 70 -8.61 -19.79 15.29
C GLN A 70 -8.20 -18.68 14.32
N LYS A 71 -7.09 -18.87 13.59
CA LYS A 71 -6.63 -17.93 12.56
C LYS A 71 -7.70 -17.71 11.49
N TRP A 72 -8.22 -18.78 10.91
CA TRP A 72 -9.23 -18.69 9.86
C TRP A 72 -10.55 -18.11 10.37
N ALA A 73 -10.96 -18.44 11.59
CA ALA A 73 -12.14 -17.84 12.21
C ALA A 73 -12.01 -16.31 12.32
N ILE A 74 -10.87 -15.80 12.81
CA ILE A 74 -10.63 -14.35 12.92
C ILE A 74 -10.65 -13.69 11.54
N LEU A 75 -10.00 -14.31 10.54
CA LEU A 75 -9.97 -13.79 9.18
C LEU A 75 -11.36 -13.75 8.54
N VAL A 76 -12.15 -14.82 8.70
CA VAL A 76 -13.53 -14.90 8.20
C VAL A 76 -14.41 -13.86 8.87
N VAL A 77 -14.36 -13.73 10.20
CA VAL A 77 -15.14 -12.71 10.93
C VAL A 77 -14.76 -11.30 10.49
N THR A 78 -13.46 -11.02 10.33
CA THR A 78 -12.98 -9.71 9.85
C THR A 78 -13.45 -9.44 8.43
N GLY A 79 -13.39 -10.45 7.55
CA GLY A 79 -13.86 -10.34 6.16
C GLY A 79 -15.38 -10.13 6.06
N ILE A 80 -16.16 -10.88 6.84
CA ILE A 80 -17.62 -10.71 6.92
C ILE A 80 -17.97 -9.31 7.44
N ALA A 81 -17.31 -8.85 8.50
CA ALA A 81 -17.53 -7.51 9.05
C ALA A 81 -17.22 -6.41 8.03
N ALA A 82 -16.13 -6.56 7.28
CA ALA A 82 -15.76 -5.67 6.17
C ALA A 82 -16.82 -5.66 5.05
N ILE A 83 -17.33 -6.83 4.64
CA ILE A 83 -18.40 -6.95 3.63
C ILE A 83 -19.69 -6.30 4.12
N ILE A 84 -20.13 -6.60 5.35
CA ILE A 84 -21.34 -6.01 5.94
C ILE A 84 -21.20 -4.49 6.01
N SER A 85 -20.03 -4.00 6.42
CA SER A 85 -19.73 -2.57 6.45
C SER A 85 -19.89 -1.91 5.08
N ILE A 86 -19.38 -2.55 4.03
CA ILE A 86 -19.55 -2.09 2.66
C ILE A 86 -21.02 -2.06 2.26
N LEU A 87 -21.78 -3.13 2.53
CA LEU A 87 -23.20 -3.21 2.18
C LEU A 87 -24.03 -2.14 2.90
N ILE A 88 -23.75 -1.90 4.18
CA ILE A 88 -24.38 -0.82 4.96
C ILE A 88 -24.06 0.54 4.35
N TRP A 89 -22.79 0.78 4.00
CA TRP A 89 -22.37 2.02 3.36
C TRP A 89 -23.10 2.23 2.03
N GLN A 90 -23.17 1.21 1.17
CA GLN A 90 -23.92 1.28 -0.09
C GLN A 90 -25.39 1.61 0.12
N LYS A 91 -26.03 1.00 1.14
CA LYS A 91 -27.44 1.26 1.47
C LYS A 91 -27.68 2.69 1.96
N ILE A 92 -26.76 3.26 2.73
CA ILE A 92 -26.88 4.62 3.27
C ILE A 92 -26.71 5.66 2.16
N TYR A 93 -25.69 5.49 1.31
CA TYR A 93 -25.33 6.50 0.31
C TYR A 93 -25.98 6.29 -1.06
N GLY A 94 -26.61 5.13 -1.30
CA GLY A 94 -27.26 4.80 -2.57
C GLY A 94 -26.32 4.69 -3.76
N GLN A 95 -25.01 4.60 -3.53
CA GLN A 95 -23.98 4.59 -4.58
C GLN A 95 -23.44 3.19 -4.83
N PRO A 96 -23.20 2.82 -6.11
CA PRO A 96 -22.54 1.56 -6.43
C PRO A 96 -21.08 1.58 -5.94
N LEU A 97 -20.56 0.42 -5.56
CA LEU A 97 -19.18 0.22 -5.08
C LEU A 97 -18.13 0.66 -6.10
N LEU A 98 -18.45 0.43 -7.37
CA LEU A 98 -17.70 0.85 -8.54
C LEU A 98 -18.73 1.39 -9.52
N THR A 99 -18.66 2.68 -9.82
CA THR A 99 -19.33 3.24 -11.00
C THR A 99 -18.53 2.81 -12.22
N THR A 100 -19.18 2.27 -13.24
CA THR A 100 -18.54 2.00 -14.54
C THR A 100 -18.87 3.14 -15.50
N GLY A 101 -17.85 3.67 -16.18
CA GLY A 101 -18.06 4.71 -17.19
C GLY A 101 -18.66 4.20 -18.51
N ALA A 102 -18.57 2.89 -18.77
CA ALA A 102 -19.07 2.26 -20.00
C ALA A 102 -20.19 1.25 -19.71
N ALA A 103 -21.03 0.98 -20.71
CA ALA A 103 -22.13 0.02 -20.65
C ALA A 103 -21.66 -1.43 -20.43
N HIS A 104 -20.49 -1.78 -20.95
CA HIS A 104 -19.79 -3.02 -20.69
C HIS A 104 -18.33 -2.77 -20.33
N ASN A 105 -17.80 -3.56 -19.40
CA ASN A 105 -16.39 -3.51 -19.06
C ASN A 105 -15.57 -4.34 -20.07
N PRO A 106 -14.74 -3.71 -20.92
CA PRO A 106 -13.96 -4.41 -21.95
C PRO A 106 -12.90 -5.36 -21.39
N LEU A 107 -12.65 -5.35 -20.07
CA LEU A 107 -11.77 -6.31 -19.42
C LEU A 107 -12.43 -7.67 -19.19
N HIS A 108 -13.77 -7.75 -19.17
CA HIS A 108 -14.49 -9.02 -19.10
C HIS A 108 -14.39 -9.80 -20.40
N SER A 109 -14.42 -9.10 -21.54
CA SER A 109 -14.32 -9.72 -22.86
C SER A 109 -12.89 -10.08 -23.24
N ASN A 110 -11.90 -9.28 -22.81
CA ASN A 110 -10.49 -9.56 -23.05
C ASN A 110 -9.64 -9.27 -21.79
N PRO A 111 -9.40 -10.27 -20.93
CA PRO A 111 -8.62 -10.08 -19.72
C PRO A 111 -7.15 -9.74 -20.00
N LEU A 112 -6.59 -10.15 -21.15
CA LEU A 112 -5.21 -9.81 -21.54
C LEU A 112 -5.05 -8.32 -21.86
N LYS A 113 -6.15 -7.65 -22.24
CA LYS A 113 -6.18 -6.19 -22.40
C LYS A 113 -5.79 -5.48 -21.08
N PHE A 114 -6.09 -6.08 -19.92
CA PHE A 114 -5.72 -5.50 -18.63
C PHE A 114 -4.20 -5.42 -18.43
N ILE A 115 -3.45 -6.43 -18.87
CA ILE A 115 -1.98 -6.42 -18.80
C ILE A 115 -1.43 -5.28 -19.68
N THR A 116 -2.02 -5.09 -20.87
CA THR A 116 -1.65 -3.98 -21.77
C THR A 116 -1.95 -2.63 -21.13
N ILE A 117 -3.10 -2.49 -20.46
CA ILE A 117 -3.46 -1.28 -19.71
C ILE A 117 -2.47 -1.01 -18.58
N LEU A 118 -2.07 -2.03 -17.82
CA LEU A 118 -1.05 -1.89 -16.78
C LEU A 118 0.30 -1.45 -17.35
N PHE A 119 0.74 -2.08 -18.45
CA PHE A 119 1.97 -1.69 -19.15
C PHE A 119 1.91 -0.24 -19.63
N ASN A 120 0.81 0.15 -20.27
CA ASN A 120 0.60 1.51 -20.75
C ASN A 120 0.54 2.53 -19.61
N THR A 121 -0.03 2.17 -18.47
CA THR A 121 -0.16 3.06 -17.31
C THR A 121 1.16 3.31 -16.61
N TYR A 122 2.01 2.29 -16.45
CA TYR A 122 3.21 2.39 -15.59
C TYR A 122 4.54 2.34 -16.34
N ILE A 123 4.61 1.70 -17.51
CA ILE A 123 5.87 1.39 -18.21
C ILE A 123 6.00 2.21 -19.51
N SER A 124 4.90 2.49 -20.20
CA SER A 124 4.98 3.16 -21.51
C SER A 124 5.55 4.58 -21.40
N PRO A 125 6.66 4.89 -22.11
CA PRO A 125 7.28 6.21 -22.07
C PRO A 125 6.46 7.27 -22.81
N THR A 126 5.50 6.87 -23.65
CA THR A 126 4.72 7.76 -24.51
C THR A 126 3.53 8.43 -23.80
N ILE A 127 3.08 7.87 -22.67
CA ILE A 127 1.85 8.29 -21.99
C ILE A 127 2.15 9.29 -20.85
N GLY A 128 3.42 9.48 -20.48
CA GLY A 128 3.85 10.45 -19.46
C GLY A 128 3.34 10.17 -18.04
N TYR A 129 2.54 9.12 -17.83
CA TYR A 129 1.85 8.84 -16.57
C TYR A 129 2.75 8.25 -15.49
N THR A 130 3.88 7.64 -15.87
CA THR A 130 4.90 7.16 -14.92
C THR A 130 5.41 8.32 -14.05
N ASP A 131 5.50 9.52 -14.61
CA ASP A 131 5.84 10.75 -13.89
C ASP A 131 4.76 11.12 -12.87
N THR A 132 3.47 11.07 -13.23
CA THR A 132 2.33 11.30 -12.33
C THR A 132 2.26 10.27 -11.20
N VAL A 133 2.49 8.98 -11.48
CA VAL A 133 2.48 7.91 -10.47
C VAL A 133 3.67 8.02 -9.52
N LEU A 134 4.88 8.25 -10.05
CA LEU A 134 6.09 8.43 -9.24
C LEU A 134 5.98 9.69 -8.37
N ARG A 135 5.56 10.83 -8.95
CA ARG A 135 5.27 12.07 -8.22
C ARG A 135 4.21 11.86 -7.15
N GLY A 136 3.14 11.14 -7.49
CA GLY A 136 2.05 10.89 -6.57
C GLY A 136 2.39 9.92 -5.45
N SER A 137 3.33 8.99 -5.64
CA SER A 137 3.64 7.93 -4.67
C SER A 137 4.28 8.47 -3.39
N VAL A 138 5.01 9.58 -3.53
CA VAL A 138 5.50 10.45 -2.43
C VAL A 138 4.35 11.25 -1.78
N GLY A 139 3.28 11.46 -2.53
CA GLY A 139 2.08 12.19 -2.14
C GLY A 139 1.59 13.01 -3.32
N GLU A 140 0.48 12.58 -3.93
CA GLU A 140 -0.28 13.46 -4.80
C GLU A 140 -1.11 14.36 -3.91
N PHE A 141 -0.48 15.45 -3.45
CA PHE A 141 -1.14 16.54 -2.76
C PHE A 141 -2.02 17.30 -3.75
N SER A 142 -2.99 16.61 -4.36
CA SER A 142 -3.92 17.18 -5.34
C SER A 142 -4.79 18.31 -4.77
N SER A 143 -4.68 18.61 -3.47
CA SER A 143 -5.24 19.82 -2.87
C SER A 143 -4.44 21.08 -3.23
N PHE A 144 -3.21 20.94 -3.74
CA PHE A 144 -2.33 22.01 -4.17
C PHE A 144 -1.98 21.80 -5.64
N LYS A 145 -2.03 22.86 -6.42
CA LYS A 145 -2.00 22.87 -7.89
C LYS A 145 -0.66 22.40 -8.51
N TYR A 146 0.30 21.96 -7.68
CA TYR A 146 1.71 21.86 -8.03
C TYR A 146 2.29 20.46 -7.80
N HIS A 147 3.12 20.05 -8.74
CA HIS A 147 3.84 18.78 -8.73
C HIS A 147 5.29 19.03 -8.30
N LEU A 148 5.81 18.26 -7.35
CA LEU A 148 7.23 18.34 -6.99
C LEU A 148 8.11 17.98 -8.20
N PRO A 149 9.17 18.75 -8.49
CA PRO A 149 10.02 18.47 -9.63
C PRO A 149 10.86 17.20 -9.42
N LEU A 150 11.19 16.52 -10.52
CA LEU A 150 11.94 15.27 -10.49
C LEU A 150 13.28 15.37 -9.74
N PHE A 151 13.95 16.52 -9.81
CA PHE A 151 15.22 16.75 -9.11
C PHE A 151 15.07 16.84 -7.57
N ILE A 152 13.86 16.98 -7.03
CA ILE A 152 13.55 16.87 -5.59
C ILE A 152 13.12 15.45 -5.24
N LEU A 153 12.38 14.80 -6.14
CA LEU A 153 11.95 13.41 -5.97
C LEU A 153 13.12 12.44 -5.95
N ILE A 154 14.12 12.62 -6.82
CA ILE A 154 15.31 11.76 -6.87
C ILE A 154 16.04 11.74 -5.52
N PRO A 155 16.40 12.89 -4.90
CA PRO A 155 16.93 12.92 -3.54
C PRO A 155 16.01 12.29 -2.50
N LEU A 156 14.70 12.53 -2.56
CA LEU A 156 13.76 11.95 -1.59
C LEU A 156 13.73 10.42 -1.66
N PHE A 157 13.60 9.85 -2.86
CA PHE A 157 13.67 8.41 -3.06
C PHE A 157 15.05 7.87 -2.66
N SER A 158 16.13 8.62 -2.93
CA SER A 158 17.47 8.23 -2.50
C SER A 158 17.58 8.15 -0.97
N LEU A 159 16.99 9.11 -0.23
CA LEU A 159 16.92 9.07 1.24
C LEU A 159 16.05 7.91 1.74
N LEU A 160 14.93 7.63 1.06
CA LEU A 160 14.08 6.48 1.38
C LEU A 160 14.86 5.16 1.19
N PHE A 161 15.55 4.99 0.05
CA PHE A 161 16.39 3.82 -0.21
C PHE A 161 17.54 3.71 0.78
N LEU A 162 18.21 4.82 1.09
CA LEU A 162 19.24 4.87 2.13
C LEU A 162 18.68 4.41 3.47
N SER A 163 17.48 4.84 3.85
CA SER A 163 16.82 4.42 5.08
C SER A 163 16.42 2.95 5.07
N LEU A 164 15.94 2.42 3.95
CA LEU A 164 15.57 1.02 3.82
C LEU A 164 16.79 0.09 3.82
N LEU A 165 17.92 0.54 3.28
CA LEU A 165 19.15 -0.23 3.17
C LEU A 165 20.15 0.04 4.32
N HIS A 166 19.83 0.98 5.21
CA HIS A 166 20.68 1.27 6.36
C HIS A 166 20.73 0.08 7.31
N TYR A 167 21.93 -0.45 7.52
CA TYR A 167 22.11 -1.61 8.38
C TYR A 167 21.81 -1.27 9.85
N ASN A 168 20.80 -1.91 10.42
CA ASN A 168 20.53 -1.88 11.84
C ASN A 168 20.43 -3.30 12.41
N LYS A 169 21.35 -3.64 13.31
CA LYS A 169 21.42 -4.97 13.94
C LYS A 169 20.12 -5.30 14.69
N LYS A 170 19.51 -4.32 15.36
CA LYS A 170 18.26 -4.50 16.10
C LYS A 170 17.10 -4.87 15.18
N ASP A 171 16.99 -4.22 14.03
CA ASP A 171 15.89 -4.45 13.08
C ASP A 171 16.02 -5.82 12.38
N GLN A 172 17.25 -6.25 12.11
CA GLN A 172 17.51 -7.60 11.60
C GLN A 172 17.19 -8.70 12.62
N GLU A 173 17.53 -8.48 13.89
CA GLU A 173 17.20 -9.41 14.97
C GLU A 173 15.68 -9.47 15.23
N LEU A 174 14.96 -8.36 15.04
CA LEU A 174 13.51 -8.26 15.28
C LEU A 174 12.67 -9.09 14.31
N LEU A 175 13.06 -9.12 13.03
CA LEU A 175 12.31 -9.80 11.97
C LEU A 175 12.88 -11.18 11.58
N GLY A 176 14.13 -11.48 11.98
CA GLY A 176 14.71 -12.82 12.00
C GLY A 176 14.62 -13.59 10.68
N GLU A 177 14.50 -14.92 10.76
CA GLU A 177 14.36 -15.83 9.60
C GLU A 177 13.10 -15.56 8.75
N GLN A 178 12.07 -14.93 9.32
CA GLN A 178 10.80 -14.72 8.62
C GLN A 178 10.79 -13.51 7.69
N THR A 179 11.82 -12.66 7.77
CA THR A 179 11.97 -11.43 6.95
C THR A 179 11.78 -11.70 5.45
N GLY A 180 12.35 -12.79 4.91
CA GLY A 180 12.21 -13.11 3.48
C GLY A 180 10.79 -13.51 3.08
N LYS A 181 10.09 -14.27 3.92
CA LYS A 181 8.70 -14.64 3.66
C LYS A 181 7.80 -13.41 3.72
N LEU A 182 8.00 -12.56 4.74
CA LEU A 182 7.25 -11.31 4.90
C LEU A 182 7.48 -10.35 3.72
N ALA A 183 8.71 -10.23 3.22
CA ALA A 183 9.03 -9.43 2.05
C ALA A 183 8.24 -9.89 0.80
N VAL A 184 8.22 -11.20 0.53
CA VAL A 184 7.46 -11.77 -0.60
C VAL A 184 5.96 -11.51 -0.46
N TYR A 185 5.39 -11.69 0.74
CA TYR A 185 3.95 -11.46 0.97
C TYR A 185 3.57 -9.97 0.84
N ASN A 186 4.44 -9.08 1.31
CA ASN A 186 4.26 -7.65 1.14
C ASN A 186 4.33 -7.26 -0.34
N LEU A 187 5.31 -7.76 -1.10
CA LEU A 187 5.39 -7.51 -2.54
C LEU A 187 4.16 -8.02 -3.31
N ALA A 188 3.67 -9.21 -2.97
CA ALA A 188 2.44 -9.75 -3.57
C ALA A 188 1.22 -8.87 -3.24
N THR A 189 1.11 -8.40 -2.00
CA THR A 189 0.03 -7.48 -1.58
C THR A 189 0.12 -6.14 -2.33
N ILE A 190 1.33 -5.58 -2.46
CA ILE A 190 1.57 -4.36 -3.23
C ILE A 190 1.12 -4.56 -4.68
N GLY A 191 1.51 -5.67 -5.31
CA GLY A 191 1.12 -5.99 -6.69
C GLY A 191 -0.39 -6.11 -6.87
N LEU A 192 -1.09 -6.82 -5.97
CA LEU A 192 -2.55 -6.91 -5.98
C LEU A 192 -3.21 -5.54 -5.80
N PHE A 193 -2.65 -4.69 -4.93
CA PHE A 193 -3.15 -3.34 -4.69
C PHE A 193 -3.00 -2.47 -5.94
N VAL A 194 -1.85 -2.53 -6.63
CA VAL A 194 -1.61 -1.85 -7.91
C VAL A 194 -2.64 -2.28 -8.96
N CYS A 195 -2.84 -3.59 -9.13
CA CYS A 195 -3.84 -4.11 -10.06
C CYS A 195 -5.25 -3.63 -9.71
N ALA A 196 -5.66 -3.70 -8.46
CA ALA A 196 -7.02 -3.33 -8.07
C ALA A 196 -7.29 -1.83 -8.19
N VAL A 197 -6.34 -0.97 -7.81
CA VAL A 197 -6.45 0.48 -8.01
C VAL A 197 -6.52 0.81 -9.49
N SER A 198 -5.64 0.23 -10.30
CA SER A 198 -5.65 0.44 -11.76
C SER A 198 -6.96 -0.01 -12.38
N TYR A 199 -7.50 -1.16 -11.95
CA TYR A 199 -8.79 -1.63 -12.42
C TYR A 199 -9.92 -0.68 -12.03
N ALA A 200 -9.98 -0.26 -10.76
CA ALA A 200 -11.01 0.65 -10.29
C ALA A 200 -10.98 2.01 -11.02
N MET A 201 -9.79 2.57 -11.24
CA MET A 201 -9.63 3.84 -11.96
C MET A 201 -9.93 3.68 -13.45
N TYR A 202 -9.51 2.57 -14.05
CA TYR A 202 -9.88 2.25 -15.43
C TYR A 202 -11.40 2.21 -15.61
N THR A 203 -12.11 1.48 -14.74
CA THR A 203 -13.57 1.34 -14.87
C THR A 203 -14.34 2.60 -14.51
N ALA A 204 -13.92 3.31 -13.46
CA ALA A 204 -14.65 4.46 -12.95
C ALA A 204 -14.31 5.79 -13.65
N TRP A 205 -13.15 5.86 -14.30
CA TRP A 205 -12.65 7.11 -14.86
C TRP A 205 -12.27 6.99 -16.34
N ALA A 206 -11.39 6.05 -16.71
CA ALA A 206 -10.91 5.94 -18.08
C ALA A 206 -12.02 5.58 -19.08
N LEU A 207 -12.94 4.70 -18.67
CA LEU A 207 -14.07 4.27 -19.50
C LEU A 207 -15.20 5.31 -19.64
N LEU A 208 -15.11 6.47 -18.99
CA LEU A 208 -16.14 7.49 -19.15
C LEU A 208 -16.20 7.97 -20.62
N PRO A 209 -17.40 8.17 -21.20
CA PRO A 209 -17.53 8.46 -22.64
C PRO A 209 -16.85 9.77 -23.04
N PHE A 210 -16.79 10.74 -22.13
CA PHE A 210 -16.15 12.04 -22.35
C PHE A 210 -14.62 12.02 -22.17
N ARG A 211 -14.02 10.91 -21.71
CA ARG A 211 -12.57 10.72 -21.54
C ARG A 211 -12.01 9.93 -22.71
N PHE A 212 -12.14 8.60 -22.63
CA PHE A 212 -11.64 7.66 -23.65
C PHE A 212 -12.71 6.66 -24.11
N GLY A 213 -13.81 6.52 -23.35
CA GLY A 213 -14.86 5.53 -23.63
C GLY A 213 -14.31 4.10 -23.74
N GLU A 214 -14.89 3.29 -24.61
CA GLU A 214 -14.49 1.89 -24.84
C GLU A 214 -13.07 1.75 -25.43
N GLY A 215 -12.53 2.84 -26.01
CA GLY A 215 -11.19 2.95 -26.57
C GLY A 215 -10.09 3.17 -25.53
N ALA A 216 -10.41 3.19 -24.23
CA ALA A 216 -9.42 3.38 -23.17
C ALA A 216 -8.26 2.36 -23.27
N TYR A 217 -7.03 2.88 -23.30
CA TYR A 217 -5.80 2.11 -23.46
C TYR A 217 -4.85 2.20 -22.25
N TYR A 218 -5.19 3.02 -21.25
CA TYR A 218 -4.50 3.11 -19.95
C TYR A 218 -5.50 3.45 -18.83
N ALA A 219 -5.10 3.28 -17.57
CA ALA A 219 -5.92 3.60 -16.41
C ALA A 219 -5.74 5.08 -16.03
N ASP A 220 -6.58 5.95 -16.60
CA ASP A 220 -6.64 7.36 -16.21
C ASP A 220 -7.23 7.54 -14.79
N GLY A 221 -6.78 8.55 -14.06
CA GLY A 221 -7.18 8.83 -12.68
C GLY A 221 -6.40 8.05 -11.62
N VAL A 222 -5.41 7.23 -12.01
CA VAL A 222 -4.49 6.60 -11.06
C VAL A 222 -3.61 7.67 -10.44
N GLN A 223 -3.69 7.77 -9.11
CA GLN A 223 -2.97 8.77 -8.35
C GLN A 223 -2.07 8.12 -7.34
N GLY A 224 -0.86 8.64 -7.19
CA GLY A 224 0.12 7.95 -6.37
C GLY A 224 -0.21 7.99 -4.86
N ARG A 225 -1.09 8.91 -4.43
CA ARG A 225 -1.64 8.93 -3.06
C ARG A 225 -2.38 7.64 -2.69
N TYR A 226 -2.84 6.87 -3.68
CA TYR A 226 -3.43 5.56 -3.44
C TYR A 226 -2.38 4.55 -2.95
N PHE A 227 -1.11 4.73 -3.35
CA PHE A 227 0.00 3.83 -3.03
C PHE A 227 0.86 4.29 -1.85
N THR A 228 0.68 5.51 -1.33
CA THR A 228 1.44 5.98 -0.15
C THR A 228 1.31 5.02 1.03
N ALA A 229 0.13 4.42 1.18
CA ALA A 229 -0.18 3.35 2.10
C ALA A 229 0.75 2.12 2.02
N THR A 230 1.09 1.73 0.79
CA THR A 230 1.85 0.52 0.51
C THR A 230 3.35 0.73 0.68
N ALA A 231 3.82 1.98 0.77
CA ALA A 231 5.22 2.30 1.03
C ALA A 231 5.74 1.71 2.35
N VAL A 232 4.91 1.66 3.39
CA VAL A 232 5.29 1.05 4.69
C VAL A 232 5.47 -0.47 4.56
N MET A 233 4.79 -1.10 3.60
CA MET A 233 4.98 -2.52 3.30
C MET A 233 6.35 -2.82 2.65
N LEU A 234 7.09 -1.80 2.20
CA LEU A 234 8.47 -1.95 1.72
C LEU A 234 9.48 -2.14 2.85
N VAL A 235 9.13 -1.87 4.11
CA VAL A 235 10.06 -1.99 5.24
C VAL A 235 10.65 -3.42 5.36
N PRO A 236 9.85 -4.50 5.37
CA PRO A 236 10.39 -5.86 5.34
C PRO A 236 11.19 -6.19 4.08
N VAL A 237 10.87 -5.56 2.94
CA VAL A 237 11.61 -5.73 1.68
C VAL A 237 13.00 -5.11 1.79
N GLY A 238 13.09 -3.89 2.33
CA GLY A 238 14.36 -3.22 2.62
C GLY A 238 15.24 -4.06 3.54
N LEU A 239 14.69 -4.55 4.65
CA LEU A 239 15.40 -5.42 5.59
C LEU A 239 15.84 -6.75 4.99
N TRP A 240 15.05 -7.33 4.08
CA TRP A 240 15.47 -8.51 3.33
C TRP A 240 16.61 -8.17 2.36
N LEU A 241 16.53 -7.03 1.66
CA LEU A 241 17.57 -6.55 0.73
C LEU A 241 18.90 -6.22 1.44
N GLN A 242 18.86 -5.80 2.71
CA GLN A 242 20.07 -5.57 3.51
C GLN A 242 21.02 -6.77 3.61
N LYS A 243 20.51 -7.99 3.41
CA LYS A 243 21.32 -9.21 3.34
C LYS A 243 22.25 -9.23 2.13
N TYR A 244 21.86 -8.55 1.05
CA TYR A 244 22.60 -8.49 -0.20
C TYR A 244 23.31 -7.15 -0.38
N ILE A 245 22.64 -6.04 -0.06
CA ILE A 245 23.14 -4.68 -0.23
C ILE A 245 22.84 -3.91 1.05
N ASN A 246 23.88 -3.48 1.76
CA ASN A 246 23.71 -2.68 2.97
C ASN A 246 24.54 -1.40 2.95
N VAL A 247 24.00 -0.36 3.58
CA VAL A 247 24.69 0.91 3.80
C VAL A 247 25.07 1.01 5.27
N ARG A 248 26.37 1.11 5.52
CA ARG A 248 26.93 1.27 6.86
C ARG A 248 27.43 2.70 7.04
N THR A 249 27.01 3.35 8.11
CA THR A 249 27.54 4.65 8.53
C THR A 249 28.46 4.47 9.74
N LYS A 250 29.35 5.44 10.00
CA LYS A 250 30.27 5.39 11.15
C LYS A 250 29.55 5.33 12.49
N ASN A 251 28.38 5.97 12.60
CA ASN A 251 27.55 6.00 13.80
C ASN A 251 26.09 6.30 13.40
N GLU A 252 25.13 5.83 14.18
CA GLU A 252 23.70 6.16 14.10
C GLU A 252 23.45 7.68 14.07
N LYS A 253 24.24 8.46 14.83
CA LYS A 253 24.17 9.94 14.80
C LYS A 253 24.43 10.52 13.41
N VAL A 254 25.38 9.96 12.67
CA VAL A 254 25.72 10.43 11.31
C VAL A 254 24.59 10.11 10.35
N PHE A 255 24.01 8.92 10.45
CA PHE A 255 22.86 8.53 9.65
C PHE A 255 21.65 9.43 9.92
N ASN A 256 21.31 9.65 11.19
CA ASN A 256 20.21 10.52 11.59
C ASN A 256 20.41 11.96 11.12
N LEU A 257 21.64 12.44 11.11
CA LEU A 257 21.97 13.79 10.63
C LEU A 257 21.80 13.90 9.11
N ILE A 258 22.25 12.90 8.34
CA ILE A 258 22.00 12.83 6.89
C ILE A 258 20.49 12.83 6.59
N MET A 259 19.72 11.99 7.30
CA MET A 259 18.27 11.92 7.13
C MET A 259 17.59 13.24 7.52
N PHE A 260 17.98 13.85 8.64
CA PHE A 260 17.42 15.10 9.12
C PHE A 260 17.65 16.24 8.11
N PHE A 261 18.91 16.48 7.71
CA PHE A 261 19.21 17.55 6.77
C PHE A 261 18.63 17.29 5.37
N GLY A 262 18.63 16.04 4.92
CA GLY A 262 18.03 15.67 3.63
C GLY A 262 16.52 15.93 3.60
N LEU A 263 15.79 15.47 4.63
CA LEU A 263 14.36 15.72 4.76
C LEU A 263 14.04 17.20 4.98
N ALA A 264 14.84 17.90 5.79
CA ALA A 264 14.70 19.34 6.02
C ALA A 264 14.87 20.13 4.72
N LEU A 265 15.87 19.81 3.89
CA LEU A 265 16.07 20.45 2.58
C LEU A 265 14.85 20.26 1.66
N ILE A 266 14.33 19.04 1.60
CA ILE A 266 13.14 18.73 0.79
C ILE A 266 11.91 19.50 1.30
N LEU A 267 11.73 19.54 2.62
CA LEU A 267 10.64 20.28 3.25
C LEU A 267 10.78 21.80 3.05
N SER A 268 11.99 22.35 3.19
CA SER A 268 12.28 23.77 2.97
C SER A 268 12.01 24.15 1.52
N PHE A 269 12.44 23.32 0.56
CA PHE A 269 12.14 23.53 -0.86
C PHE A 269 10.63 23.53 -1.10
N TYR A 270 9.91 22.58 -0.51
CA TYR A 270 8.45 22.50 -0.60
C TYR A 270 7.77 23.75 -0.03
N ILE A 271 8.18 24.22 1.15
CA ILE A 271 7.66 25.45 1.76
C ILE A 271 7.95 26.67 0.88
N PHE A 272 9.16 26.77 0.35
CA PHE A 272 9.57 27.89 -0.50
C PHE A 272 8.75 27.95 -1.79
N GLU A 273 8.64 26.85 -2.53
CA GLU A 273 7.80 26.75 -3.73
C GLU A 273 6.34 27.11 -3.44
N THR A 274 5.80 26.63 -2.30
CA THR A 274 4.43 26.94 -1.91
C THR A 274 4.28 28.44 -1.62
N VAL A 275 5.17 29.05 -0.84
CA VAL A 275 5.06 30.48 -0.48
C VAL A 275 5.30 31.40 -1.68
N TRP A 276 6.23 31.04 -2.56
CA TRP A 276 6.61 31.85 -3.72
C TRP A 276 5.52 31.84 -4.80
N THR A 277 4.86 30.70 -5.03
CA THR A 277 3.89 30.54 -6.12
C THR A 277 2.45 30.92 -5.73
N TYR A 278 2.16 31.11 -4.44
CA TYR A 278 0.88 31.64 -3.93
C TYR A 278 0.93 33.13 -3.57
N LYS A 279 2.05 33.81 -3.85
CA LYS A 279 2.16 35.27 -3.95
C LYS A 279 2.01 35.71 -5.40
#